data_AF-A0A6J6MXE4-F1
#
_entry.id   AF-A0A6J6MXE4-F1
#
_cell.length_a   1.000
_cell.length_b   1.000
_cell.length_c   1.000
_cell.angle_alpha   90.00
_cell.angle_beta   90.00
_cell.angle_gamma   90.00
#
_symmetry.space_group_name_H-M   'P 1'
#
loop_
_entity.id
_entity.type
_entity.pdbx_description
1 polymer ?
#
loop_
_entity_poly.entity_id
_entity_poly.type
_entity_poly.pdbx_seq_one_letter_code
_entity_poly.pdbx_strand_id
1 'polypeptide(L)'
;MPNIEYFAPWFRSEAVVRSMPYEQWKSLSPHGQRISRYVMCGKDEVVIGAGYIHPKSKMREAFKAEQLAELGAEAAAEYLRRL
;
A
#
# COMPACT_ATOMS: atom_id res chain seq x y z
N MET A 1 11.66 9.42 7.88
CA MET A 1 12.39 8.21 7.48
C MET A 1 11.39 7.08 7.43
N PRO A 2 11.21 6.35 6.31
CA PRO A 2 10.32 5.20 6.33
C PRO A 2 10.88 4.17 7.31
N ASN A 3 10.03 3.71 8.24
CA ASN A 3 10.37 2.62 9.15
C ASN A 3 10.10 1.29 8.44
N ILE A 4 10.94 0.29 8.65
CA ILE A 4 10.69 -1.08 8.18
C ILE A 4 10.62 -1.97 9.41
N GLU A 5 9.45 -2.55 9.63
CA GLU A 5 9.20 -3.44 10.75
C GLU A 5 9.20 -4.89 10.26
N TYR A 6 9.95 -5.74 10.97
CA TYR A 6 10.06 -7.16 10.66
C TYR A 6 9.33 -7.97 11.72
N PHE A 7 8.47 -8.86 11.26
CA PHE A 7 7.74 -9.79 12.11
C PHE A 7 8.23 -11.22 11.89
N ALA A 8 8.11 -12.04 12.93
CA ALA A 8 8.39 -13.46 12.80
C ALA A 8 7.44 -14.11 11.76
N PRO A 9 7.87 -15.09 10.95
CA PRO A 9 7.05 -15.64 9.86
C PRO A 9 5.74 -16.33 10.28
N TRP A 10 5.63 -16.74 11.54
CA TRP A 10 4.43 -17.34 12.13
C TRP A 10 3.49 -16.31 12.74
N PHE A 11 3.90 -15.04 12.79
CA PHE A 11 3.05 -13.93 13.21
C PHE A 11 2.10 -13.59 12.06
N ARG A 12 0.86 -14.09 12.14
CA ARG A 12 -0.22 -13.85 11.16
C ARG A 12 -1.27 -12.89 11.70
N SER A 13 -0.81 -11.86 12.42
CA SER A 13 -1.66 -10.86 13.07
C SER A 13 -2.27 -9.90 12.05
N GLU A 14 -3.39 -9.29 12.43
CA GLU A 14 -4.02 -8.12 11.80
C GLU A 14 -3.05 -6.93 11.60
N ALA A 15 -1.89 -6.95 12.27
CA ALA A 15 -0.83 -5.95 12.12
C ALA A 15 -0.16 -5.94 10.73
N VAL A 16 -0.33 -6.98 9.89
CA VAL A 16 0.28 -7.02 8.56
C VAL A 16 -0.67 -6.41 7.53
N VAL A 17 -0.49 -5.12 7.26
CA VAL A 17 -1.30 -4.37 6.30
C VAL A 17 -0.72 -4.52 4.89
N ARG A 18 -1.57 -4.91 3.93
CA ARG A 18 -1.25 -4.93 2.50
C ARG A 18 -1.17 -3.50 2.00
N SER A 19 0.05 -3.04 1.76
CA SER A 19 0.38 -1.63 1.50
C SER A 19 1.38 -1.43 0.35
N MET A 20 1.89 -2.51 -0.23
CA MET A 20 2.83 -2.46 -1.34
C MET A 20 2.14 -2.84 -2.65
N PRO A 21 2.11 -1.96 -3.67
CA PRO A 21 1.60 -2.31 -5.00
C PRO A 21 2.33 -3.52 -5.60
N TYR A 22 1.61 -4.34 -6.36
CA TYR A 22 2.16 -5.54 -7.00
C TYR A 22 3.37 -5.23 -7.89
N GLU A 23 3.28 -4.21 -8.73
CA GLU A 23 4.38 -3.84 -9.65
C GLU A 23 5.62 -3.36 -8.88
N GLN A 24 5.44 -2.69 -7.74
CA GLN A 24 6.56 -2.31 -6.88
C GLN A 24 7.22 -3.55 -6.27
N TRP A 25 6.44 -4.49 -5.73
CA TRP A 25 6.94 -5.76 -5.22
C TRP A 25 7.70 -6.56 -6.29
N LYS A 26 7.16 -6.63 -7.50
CA LYS A 26 7.75 -7.37 -8.63
C LYS A 26 9.11 -6.81 -9.06
N SER A 27 9.32 -5.51 -8.91
CA SER A 27 10.62 -4.86 -9.20
C SER A 27 11.72 -5.15 -8.17
N LEU A 28 11.37 -5.72 -7.01
CA LEU A 28 12.34 -6.05 -5.97
C LEU A 28 13.20 -7.26 -6.36
N SER A 29 14.35 -7.39 -5.71
CA SER A 29 15.18 -8.60 -5.79
C SER A 29 14.43 -9.84 -5.27
N PRO A 30 14.85 -11.07 -5.62
CA PRO A 30 14.22 -12.30 -5.11
C PRO A 30 14.14 -12.35 -3.57
N HIS A 31 15.15 -11.81 -2.88
CA HIS A 31 15.12 -11.70 -1.43
C HIS A 31 14.08 -10.68 -0.95
N GLY A 32 14.03 -9.49 -1.56
CA GLY A 32 13.05 -8.46 -1.26
C GLY A 32 11.61 -8.95 -1.45
N GLN A 33 11.35 -9.67 -2.54
CA GLN A 33 10.06 -10.30 -2.80
C GLN A 33 9.68 -11.30 -1.69
N ARG A 34 10.61 -12.15 -1.26
CA ARG A 34 10.37 -13.15 -0.22
C ARG A 34 10.03 -12.53 1.14
N ILE A 35 10.77 -11.52 1.57
CA ILE A 35 10.58 -10.92 2.91
C ILE A 35 9.31 -10.05 2.99
N SER A 36 8.88 -9.47 1.86
CA SER A 36 7.69 -8.59 1.78
C SER A 36 6.44 -9.29 1.25
N ARG A 37 6.47 -10.61 1.03
CA ARG A 37 5.37 -11.39 0.42
C ARG A 37 3.99 -11.26 1.09
N TYR A 38 3.92 -10.78 2.33
CA TYR A 38 2.66 -10.61 3.06
C TYR A 38 2.14 -9.17 3.06
N VAL A 39 2.96 -8.18 2.68
CA VAL A 39 2.54 -6.77 2.63
C VAL A 39 2.18 -6.32 1.21
N MET A 40 2.33 -7.19 0.22
CA MET A 40 1.96 -6.89 -1.16
C MET A 40 0.46 -7.02 -1.43
N CYS A 41 -0.05 -6.11 -2.25
CA CYS A 41 -1.38 -6.13 -2.82
C CYS A 41 -1.45 -7.04 -4.05
N GLY A 42 -2.66 -7.44 -4.43
CA GLY A 42 -2.93 -8.25 -5.63
C GLY A 42 -2.58 -7.48 -6.90
N LYS A 43 -2.51 -8.19 -8.05
CA LYS A 43 -2.19 -7.56 -9.35
C LYS A 43 -3.13 -6.41 -9.71
N ASP A 44 -4.41 -6.57 -9.38
CA ASP A 44 -5.48 -5.62 -9.71
C ASP A 44 -5.88 -4.75 -8.51
N GLU A 45 -5.12 -4.83 -7.40
CA GLU A 45 -5.37 -4.02 -6.21
C GLU A 45 -4.55 -2.72 -6.25
N VAL A 46 -5.26 -1.59 -6.16
CA VAL A 46 -4.66 -0.26 -6.10
C VAL A 46 -4.32 0.09 -4.66
N VAL A 47 -3.16 0.72 -4.44
CA VAL A 47 -2.79 1.33 -3.15
C VAL A 47 -2.77 2.84 -3.33
N ILE A 48 -3.69 3.53 -2.66
CA ILE A 48 -3.83 4.98 -2.74
C ILE A 48 -2.65 5.66 -2.05
N GLY A 49 -2.07 6.66 -2.72
CA GLY A 49 -0.90 7.40 -2.27
C GLY A 49 0.43 6.69 -2.50
N ALA A 50 0.45 5.49 -3.09
CA ALA A 50 1.69 4.75 -3.30
C ALA A 50 2.66 5.52 -4.21
N GLY A 51 3.94 5.53 -3.83
CA GLY A 51 5.01 6.18 -4.57
C GLY A 51 5.04 7.72 -4.48
N TYR A 52 4.03 8.37 -3.90
CA TYR A 52 4.01 9.84 -3.77
C TYR A 52 4.55 10.30 -2.41
N ILE A 53 5.67 11.02 -2.45
CA ILE A 53 6.31 11.60 -1.27
C ILE A 53 6.40 13.11 -1.43
N HIS A 54 5.77 13.84 -0.51
CA HIS A 54 5.86 15.29 -0.45
C HIS A 54 6.00 15.75 1.01
N PRO A 55 6.82 16.75 1.36
CA PRO A 55 7.02 17.17 2.75
C PRO A 55 5.75 17.73 3.39
N LYS A 56 4.98 18.53 2.66
CA LYS A 56 3.70 19.10 3.14
C LYS A 56 2.59 18.04 3.15
N SER A 57 1.96 17.84 4.31
CA SER A 57 0.86 16.87 4.45
C SER A 57 -0.33 17.20 3.54
N LYS A 58 -0.68 18.47 3.40
CA LYS A 58 -1.79 18.92 2.55
C LYS A 58 -1.67 18.43 1.09
N MET A 59 -0.45 18.40 0.54
CA MET A 59 -0.23 17.91 -0.82
C MET A 59 -0.42 16.40 -0.93
N ARG A 60 -0.01 15.64 0.10
CA ARG A 60 -0.22 14.19 0.15
C ARG A 60 -1.70 13.84 0.29
N GLU A 61 -2.45 14.59 1.11
CA GLU A 61 -3.90 14.41 1.22
C GLU A 61 -4.63 14.77 -0.07
N ALA A 62 -4.24 15.85 -0.75
CA ALA A 62 -4.80 16.22 -2.05
C ALA A 62 -4.59 15.12 -3.10
N PHE A 63 -3.36 14.60 -3.22
CA PHE A 63 -3.05 13.50 -4.13
C PHE A 63 -3.88 12.25 -3.85
N LYS A 64 -4.04 11.86 -2.57
CA LYS A 64 -4.91 10.73 -2.19
C LYS A 64 -6.38 10.99 -2.54
N ALA A 65 -6.86 12.22 -2.35
CA ALA A 65 -8.24 12.59 -2.67
C ALA A 65 -8.51 12.55 -4.18
N GLU A 66 -7.57 13.00 -5.00
CA GLU A 66 -7.65 12.92 -6.46
C GLU A 66 -7.76 11.45 -6.91
N GLN A 67 -6.88 10.58 -6.42
CA GLN A 67 -6.92 9.15 -6.75
C GLN A 67 -8.20 8.45 -6.27
N LEU A 68 -8.72 8.82 -5.10
CA LEU A 68 -10.00 8.30 -4.61
C LEU A 68 -11.18 8.77 -5.49
N ALA A 69 -11.13 10.01 -5.99
CA ALA A 69 -12.16 10.51 -6.91
C ALA A 69 -12.13 9.77 -8.26
N GLU A 70 -10.93 9.42 -8.77
CA GLU A 70 -10.75 8.65 -10.01
C GLU A 70 -11.28 7.21 -9.92
N LEU A 71 -11.23 6.58 -8.76
CA LEU A 71 -11.79 5.24 -8.54
C LEU A 71 -13.32 5.19 -8.68
N GLY A 72 -14.00 6.33 -8.51
CA GLY A 72 -15.46 6.40 -8.40
C GLY A 72 -15.97 6.09 -7.00
N ALA A 73 -17.17 6.59 -6.68
CA ALA A 73 -17.70 6.61 -5.31
C ALA A 73 -17.83 5.23 -4.65
N GLU A 74 -18.25 4.22 -5.41
CA GLU A 74 -18.47 2.87 -4.89
C GLU A 74 -17.16 2.15 -4.56
N ALA A 75 -16.20 2.17 -5.50
CA ALA A 75 -14.88 1.58 -5.31
C ALA A 75 -14.08 2.33 -4.23
N ALA A 76 -14.21 3.65 -4.14
CA ALA A 76 -13.60 4.44 -3.06
C ALA A 76 -14.17 4.06 -1.69
N ALA A 77 -15.50 3.89 -1.56
CA ALA A 77 -16.13 3.47 -0.32
C ALA A 77 -15.75 2.03 0.07
N GLU A 78 -15.61 1.12 -0.91
CA GLU A 78 -15.07 -0.20 -0.66
C GLU A 78 -13.62 -0.16 -0.19
N TYR A 79 -12.77 0.64 -0.85
CA TYR A 79 -11.37 0.82 -0.46
C TYR A 79 -11.24 1.33 0.98
N LEU A 80 -12.01 2.36 1.34
CA LEU A 80 -11.99 2.92 2.69
C LEU A 80 -12.51 1.97 3.77
N ARG A 81 -13.36 0.99 3.43
CA ARG A 81 -13.82 -0.06 4.36
C ARG A 81 -12.77 -1.15 4.63
N ARG A 82 -11.76 -1.27 3.77
CA ARG A 82 -10.67 -2.26 3.90
C ARG A 82 -9.50 -1.75 4.75
N LEU A 83 -9.44 -0.44 5.00
CA LEU A 83 -8.45 0.22 5.87
C LEU A 83 -8.90 0.19 7.33
#